data_AF-L8WTQ5-F1
#
_entry.id   AF-L8WTQ5-F1
#
_cell.length_a   1.000
_cell.length_b   1.000
_cell.length_c   1.000
_cell.angle_alpha   90.00
_cell.angle_beta   90.00
_cell.angle_gamma   90.00
#
_symmetry.space_group_name_H-M   'P 1'
#
loop_
_entity.id
_entity.type
_entity.pdbx_description
1 polymer ?
#
loop_
_entity_poly.entity_id
_entity_poly.type
_entity_poly.pdbx_seq_one_letter_code
_entity_poly.pdbx_strand_id
1 'polypeptide(L)'
;MDPVRKALIGATTPTFVGITTILTFSALSLRPAFVPLILLISVLINYGRATIKRPSFTHRFFALLAAITMGTVFAYSGSTNSALSTWVLSKSLLLVTGLIFSLISLLPILGFAYVRSYVGHRSPLSALLLFPLLWASTWSLVTHISPIGRLGTWTPMTGIESYLWMLPIFGQPGLDYITGLWAIVLAEYTGEWLMASINQEAEEQTDNENPTWHFNPTHFVLGLLLLGTVPSSFMPALPTPISPNETTELSVSCVYPPVKTPGTYPSLKDYLIETRTQATRAAKIVLWPEGAVRFSSDEQKKIAFGNVSDIANQHKVWVGVGYEQTFQDQDIYNGVQRVRGHNGLAIFGPGVQPVVYIKQKLVPLVESFSYEKSIVPPPRYPLQLAAPKKHPQGEIWPRTIPLSAAICLDVSAPLAASVPVNKTELGRPALILAPARTWHPEIGKTMFQYASMRATEQGASILWCDGGEGGVSGIGGLAAQGLGLVGGVGQVGTGRSWLQTIGIPFPYDAEDFAPTWYARWGDLSTIILALAFLGIGPAAPAIGLVGRPVSWIYGRYRRERTQENGQRNESTPLLIDA
;
A
#
# COMPACT_ATOMS: atom_id res chain seq x y z
N MET A 1 -22.00 -26.53 -28.23
CA MET A 1 -21.40 -25.81 -27.07
C MET A 1 -20.03 -25.29 -27.46
N ASP A 2 -19.84 -23.97 -27.45
CA ASP A 2 -18.60 -23.24 -27.77
C ASP A 2 -17.37 -23.83 -27.03
N PRO A 3 -16.22 -24.08 -27.70
CA PRO A 3 -15.00 -24.56 -27.04
C PRO A 3 -14.55 -23.69 -25.86
N VAL A 4 -14.76 -22.38 -25.90
CA VAL A 4 -14.44 -21.44 -24.81
C VAL A 4 -15.33 -21.72 -23.60
N ARG A 5 -16.62 -21.92 -23.82
CA ARG A 5 -17.59 -22.26 -22.77
C ARG A 5 -17.27 -23.61 -22.14
N LYS A 6 -16.92 -24.62 -22.94
CA LYS A 6 -16.49 -25.94 -22.43
C LYS A 6 -15.23 -25.83 -21.57
N ALA A 7 -14.25 -25.03 -21.99
CA ALA A 7 -13.02 -24.81 -21.23
C ALA A 7 -13.28 -24.12 -19.87
N LEU A 8 -14.17 -23.12 -19.83
CA LEU A 8 -14.52 -22.39 -18.61
C LEU A 8 -15.39 -23.20 -17.63
N ILE A 9 -16.34 -24.00 -18.14
CA ILE A 9 -17.22 -24.84 -17.31
C ILE A 9 -16.49 -26.11 -16.81
N GLY A 10 -15.53 -26.60 -17.59
CA GLY A 10 -14.63 -27.69 -17.22
C GLY A 10 -13.59 -27.27 -16.19
N ALA A 11 -14.03 -27.02 -14.95
CA ALA A 11 -13.26 -26.47 -13.83
C ALA A 11 -12.04 -27.30 -13.35
N THR A 12 -11.65 -28.37 -14.04
CA THR A 12 -10.41 -29.13 -13.81
C THR A 12 -9.68 -29.47 -15.11
N THR A 13 -10.07 -28.87 -16.22
CA THR A 13 -9.36 -29.08 -17.47
C THR A 13 -7.97 -28.42 -17.36
N PRO A 14 -6.91 -29.08 -17.86
CA PRO A 14 -5.59 -28.45 -17.98
C PRO A 14 -5.64 -27.07 -18.65
N THR A 15 -6.60 -26.88 -19.56
CA THR A 15 -6.90 -25.60 -20.21
C THR A 15 -7.28 -24.50 -19.22
N PHE A 16 -8.19 -24.76 -18.27
CA PHE A 16 -8.57 -23.76 -17.27
C PHE A 16 -7.41 -23.39 -16.34
N VAL A 17 -6.61 -24.38 -15.92
CA VAL A 17 -5.40 -24.15 -15.11
C VAL A 17 -4.39 -23.30 -15.87
N GLY A 18 -4.16 -23.60 -17.15
CA GLY A 18 -3.29 -22.81 -18.02
C GLY A 18 -3.77 -21.36 -18.18
N ILE A 19 -5.05 -21.16 -18.52
CA ILE A 19 -5.66 -19.83 -18.67
C ILE A 19 -5.56 -19.04 -17.37
N THR A 20 -5.89 -19.65 -16.24
CA THR A 20 -5.82 -18.99 -14.92
C THR A 20 -4.38 -18.62 -14.59
N THR A 21 -3.41 -19.48 -14.89
CA THR A 21 -1.99 -19.18 -14.68
C THR A 21 -1.53 -17.98 -15.52
N ILE A 22 -1.92 -17.92 -16.80
CA ILE A 22 -1.58 -16.81 -17.71
C ILE A 22 -2.26 -15.50 -17.29
N LEU A 23 -3.55 -15.55 -16.95
CA LEU A 23 -4.28 -14.38 -16.43
C LEU A 23 -3.67 -13.89 -15.13
N THR A 24 -3.31 -14.80 -14.23
CA THR A 24 -2.63 -14.47 -12.98
C THR A 24 -1.28 -13.83 -13.23
N PHE A 25 -0.46 -14.39 -14.11
CA PHE A 25 0.83 -13.81 -14.49
C PHE A 25 0.68 -12.40 -15.04
N SER A 26 -0.35 -12.17 -15.87
CA SER A 26 -0.60 -10.87 -16.50
C SER A 26 -1.18 -9.83 -15.53
N ALA A 27 -2.03 -10.28 -14.61
CA ALA A 27 -2.71 -9.42 -13.64
C ALA A 27 -1.85 -9.08 -12.41
N LEU A 28 -1.12 -10.08 -11.90
CA LEU A 28 -0.36 -9.99 -10.65
C LEU A 28 1.10 -9.72 -10.93
N SER A 29 1.39 -8.63 -11.63
CA SER A 29 2.75 -8.07 -11.63
C SER A 29 3.02 -7.36 -10.30
N LEU A 30 4.25 -6.89 -10.10
CA LEU A 30 4.58 -6.01 -8.98
C LEU A 30 3.72 -4.73 -8.94
N ARG A 31 3.18 -4.32 -10.10
CA ARG A 31 2.30 -3.16 -10.26
C ARG A 31 1.01 -3.62 -10.93
N PRO A 32 0.07 -4.26 -10.19
CA PRO A 32 -1.12 -4.86 -10.77
C PRO A 32 -1.88 -3.85 -11.65
N ALA A 33 -2.22 -4.28 -12.86
CA ALA A 33 -2.98 -3.45 -13.79
C ALA A 33 -4.47 -3.63 -13.55
N PHE A 34 -5.21 -2.52 -13.56
CA PHE A 34 -6.63 -2.50 -13.23
C PHE A 34 -7.48 -3.46 -14.06
N VAL A 35 -7.36 -3.39 -15.40
CA VAL A 35 -8.19 -4.21 -16.30
C VAL A 35 -7.83 -5.71 -16.23
N PRO A 36 -6.56 -6.14 -16.36
CA PRO A 36 -6.21 -7.56 -16.20
C PRO A 36 -6.65 -8.15 -14.86
N LEU A 37 -6.58 -7.35 -13.78
CA LEU A 37 -7.02 -7.76 -12.45
C LEU A 37 -8.55 -7.96 -12.38
N ILE A 38 -9.34 -7.05 -12.97
CA ILE A 38 -10.80 -7.21 -13.10
C ILE A 38 -11.16 -8.51 -13.83
N LEU A 39 -10.46 -8.80 -14.94
CA LEU A 39 -10.67 -10.03 -15.72
C LEU A 39 -10.37 -11.29 -14.89
N LEU A 40 -9.21 -11.31 -14.21
CA LEU A 40 -8.83 -12.42 -13.34
C LEU A 40 -9.88 -12.64 -12.25
N ILE A 41 -10.24 -11.60 -11.50
CA ILE A 41 -11.19 -11.72 -10.40
C ILE A 41 -12.57 -12.17 -10.90
N SER A 42 -13.05 -11.65 -12.04
CA SER A 42 -14.30 -12.08 -12.66
C SER A 42 -14.31 -13.59 -12.99
N VAL A 43 -13.23 -14.10 -13.58
CA VAL A 43 -13.06 -15.54 -13.86
C VAL A 43 -13.09 -16.35 -12.56
N LEU A 44 -12.40 -15.89 -11.52
CA LEU A 44 -12.36 -16.58 -10.23
C LEU A 44 -13.73 -16.56 -9.51
N ILE A 45 -14.50 -15.48 -9.61
CA ILE A 45 -15.87 -15.40 -9.08
C ILE A 45 -16.77 -16.45 -9.73
N ASN A 46 -16.78 -16.50 -11.07
CA ASN A 46 -17.60 -17.47 -11.80
C ASN A 46 -17.17 -18.91 -11.51
N TYR A 47 -15.85 -19.14 -11.42
CA TYR A 47 -15.33 -20.44 -11.00
C TYR A 47 -15.79 -20.81 -9.59
N GLY A 48 -15.69 -19.90 -8.61
CA GLY A 48 -16.13 -20.12 -7.24
C GLY A 48 -17.62 -20.49 -7.18
N ARG A 49 -18.47 -19.76 -7.91
CA ARG A 49 -19.92 -20.04 -8.02
C ARG A 49 -20.20 -21.43 -8.60
N ALA A 50 -19.48 -21.82 -9.66
CA ALA A 50 -19.70 -23.08 -10.36
C ALA A 50 -19.20 -24.32 -9.60
N THR A 51 -18.24 -24.15 -8.67
CA THR A 51 -17.52 -25.26 -8.03
C THR A 51 -17.93 -25.52 -6.58
N ILE A 52 -18.37 -24.51 -5.83
CA ILE A 52 -18.56 -24.62 -4.37
C ILE A 52 -19.55 -25.71 -3.94
N LYS A 53 -20.54 -26.05 -4.77
CA LYS A 53 -21.54 -27.10 -4.50
C LYS A 53 -21.19 -28.48 -5.06
N ARG A 54 -20.04 -28.64 -5.72
CA ARG A 54 -19.67 -29.91 -6.38
C ARG A 54 -18.88 -30.83 -5.45
N PRO A 55 -19.07 -32.16 -5.54
CA PRO A 55 -18.38 -33.12 -4.67
C PRO A 55 -16.85 -33.10 -4.84
N SER A 56 -16.35 -32.71 -6.01
CA SER A 56 -14.92 -32.58 -6.30
C SER A 56 -14.36 -31.17 -6.00
N PHE A 57 -14.99 -30.41 -5.10
CA PHE A 57 -14.57 -29.04 -4.77
C PHE A 57 -13.13 -28.98 -4.27
N THR A 58 -12.71 -29.90 -3.40
CA THR A 58 -11.37 -29.92 -2.80
C THR A 58 -10.26 -30.00 -3.85
N HIS A 59 -10.35 -30.96 -4.78
CA HIS A 59 -9.37 -31.09 -5.87
C HIS A 59 -9.35 -29.84 -6.76
N ARG A 60 -10.54 -29.31 -7.09
CA ARG A 60 -10.71 -28.08 -7.88
C ARG A 60 -10.10 -26.86 -7.20
N PHE A 61 -10.25 -26.75 -5.89
CA PHE A 61 -9.69 -25.68 -5.09
C PHE A 61 -8.16 -25.74 -5.08
N PHE A 62 -7.58 -26.92 -4.85
CA PHE A 62 -6.12 -27.07 -4.87
C PHE A 62 -5.52 -26.84 -6.26
N ALA A 63 -6.17 -27.29 -7.33
CA ALA A 63 -5.74 -27.00 -8.70
C ALA A 63 -5.75 -25.50 -9.00
N LEU A 64 -6.80 -24.79 -8.56
CA LEU A 64 -6.88 -23.33 -8.69
C LEU A 64 -5.80 -22.62 -7.87
N LEU A 65 -5.63 -23.02 -6.60
CA LEU A 65 -4.62 -22.46 -5.72
C LEU A 65 -3.21 -22.64 -6.30
N ALA A 66 -2.91 -23.80 -6.85
CA ALA A 66 -1.66 -24.07 -7.54
C ALA A 66 -1.49 -23.19 -8.79
N ALA A 67 -2.53 -23.01 -9.60
CA ALA A 67 -2.50 -22.15 -10.79
C ALA A 67 -2.20 -20.68 -10.45
N ILE A 68 -2.90 -20.13 -9.45
CA ILE A 68 -2.70 -18.74 -9.00
C ILE A 68 -1.31 -18.58 -8.36
N THR A 69 -0.91 -19.54 -7.53
CA THR A 69 0.42 -19.50 -6.90
C THR A 69 1.52 -19.54 -7.95
N MET A 70 1.41 -20.40 -8.96
CA MET A 70 2.38 -20.52 -10.04
C MET A 70 2.44 -19.25 -10.89
N GLY A 71 1.29 -18.69 -11.27
CA GLY A 71 1.22 -17.42 -12.01
C GLY A 71 1.88 -16.27 -11.23
N THR A 72 1.64 -16.21 -9.92
CA THR A 72 2.27 -15.24 -9.01
C THR A 72 3.79 -15.45 -8.94
N VAL A 73 4.26 -16.68 -8.74
CA VAL A 73 5.70 -16.99 -8.69
C VAL A 73 6.38 -16.56 -9.99
N PHE A 74 5.77 -16.81 -11.14
CA PHE A 74 6.32 -16.37 -12.42
C PHE A 74 6.38 -14.85 -12.55
N ALA A 75 5.32 -14.15 -12.16
CA ALA A 75 5.25 -12.69 -12.27
C ALA A 75 6.27 -11.97 -11.38
N TYR A 76 6.59 -12.53 -10.22
CA TYR A 76 7.54 -11.95 -9.27
C TYR A 76 8.98 -12.46 -9.44
N SER A 77 9.17 -13.52 -10.25
CA SER A 77 10.40 -14.29 -10.34
C SER A 77 11.65 -13.43 -10.60
N GLY A 78 11.58 -12.46 -11.50
CA GLY A 78 12.70 -11.57 -11.84
C GLY A 78 13.15 -10.72 -10.65
N SER A 79 12.20 -10.09 -9.97
CA SER A 79 12.47 -9.17 -8.86
C SER A 79 12.95 -9.82 -7.57
N THR A 80 12.68 -11.11 -7.40
CA THR A 80 13.09 -11.85 -6.20
C THR A 80 14.49 -12.43 -6.29
N ASN A 81 15.07 -12.54 -7.48
CA ASN A 81 16.37 -13.21 -7.65
C ASN A 81 17.50 -12.51 -6.87
N SER A 82 17.39 -11.19 -6.68
CA SER A 82 18.35 -10.37 -5.94
C SER A 82 17.90 -10.00 -4.52
N ALA A 83 16.78 -10.58 -4.03
CA ALA A 83 16.20 -10.16 -2.75
C ALA A 83 16.96 -10.70 -1.52
N LEU A 84 17.49 -11.93 -1.60
CA LEU A 84 18.24 -12.56 -0.51
C LEU A 84 19.60 -13.06 -0.98
N SER A 85 20.46 -13.42 -0.03
CA SER A 85 21.83 -13.91 -0.27
C SER A 85 21.91 -15.16 -1.14
N THR A 86 20.84 -15.97 -1.19
CA THR A 86 20.77 -17.16 -2.04
C THR A 86 19.48 -17.19 -2.86
N TRP A 87 19.59 -17.63 -4.11
CA TRP A 87 18.46 -17.73 -5.03
C TRP A 87 17.42 -18.75 -4.55
N VAL A 88 17.85 -19.87 -3.94
CA VAL A 88 16.95 -20.91 -3.40
C VAL A 88 16.08 -20.35 -2.29
N LEU A 89 16.66 -19.64 -1.32
CA LEU A 89 15.89 -19.03 -0.23
C LEU A 89 14.89 -18.00 -0.77
N SER A 90 15.32 -17.18 -1.74
CA SER A 90 14.45 -16.19 -2.39
C SER A 90 13.25 -16.84 -3.10
N LYS A 91 13.47 -17.92 -3.85
CA LYS A 91 12.40 -18.64 -4.56
C LYS A 91 11.48 -19.39 -3.61
N SER A 92 12.02 -20.03 -2.58
CA SER A 92 11.21 -20.70 -1.55
C SER A 92 10.34 -19.71 -0.79
N LEU A 93 10.90 -18.55 -0.40
CA LEU A 93 10.13 -17.50 0.26
C LEU A 93 9.06 -16.93 -0.68
N LEU A 94 9.38 -16.72 -1.95
CA LEU A 94 8.40 -16.29 -2.95
C LEU A 94 7.27 -17.30 -3.11
N LEU A 95 7.56 -18.60 -3.17
CA LEU A 95 6.56 -19.66 -3.27
C LEU A 95 5.64 -19.66 -2.05
N VAL A 96 6.19 -19.61 -0.84
CA VAL A 96 5.40 -19.56 0.40
C VAL A 96 4.55 -18.30 0.48
N THR A 97 5.13 -17.14 0.17
CA THR A 97 4.43 -15.86 0.19
C THR A 97 3.32 -15.84 -0.86
N GLY A 98 3.61 -16.26 -2.09
CA GLY A 98 2.64 -16.39 -3.17
C GLY A 98 1.50 -17.33 -2.82
N LEU A 99 1.78 -18.46 -2.16
CA LEU A 99 0.76 -19.39 -1.68
C LEU A 99 -0.16 -18.74 -0.62
N ILE A 100 0.41 -18.02 0.34
CA ILE A 100 -0.34 -17.32 1.39
C ILE A 100 -1.25 -16.24 0.78
N PHE A 101 -0.72 -15.37 -0.07
CA PHE A 101 -1.51 -14.33 -0.73
C PHE A 101 -2.59 -14.91 -1.65
N SER A 102 -2.28 -15.99 -2.36
CA SER A 102 -3.28 -16.70 -3.18
C SER A 102 -4.40 -17.26 -2.31
N LEU A 103 -4.08 -17.89 -1.17
CA LEU A 103 -5.08 -18.41 -0.25
C LEU A 103 -5.95 -17.28 0.32
N ILE A 104 -5.35 -16.17 0.75
CA ILE A 104 -6.07 -14.99 1.24
C ILE A 104 -7.01 -14.42 0.17
N SER A 105 -6.56 -14.33 -1.09
CA SER A 105 -7.38 -13.82 -2.20
C SER A 105 -8.60 -14.69 -2.50
N LEU A 106 -8.51 -16.01 -2.27
CA LEU A 106 -9.61 -16.94 -2.50
C LEU A 106 -10.68 -16.88 -1.39
N LEU A 107 -10.34 -16.44 -0.17
CA LEU A 107 -11.29 -16.32 0.94
C LEU A 107 -12.51 -15.43 0.62
N PRO A 108 -12.37 -14.17 0.16
CA PRO A 108 -13.53 -13.33 -0.19
C PRO A 108 -14.32 -13.91 -1.37
N ILE A 109 -13.67 -14.58 -2.33
CA ILE A 109 -14.33 -15.21 -3.48
C ILE A 109 -15.20 -16.39 -3.05
N LEU A 110 -14.66 -17.28 -2.20
CA LEU A 110 -15.39 -18.43 -1.67
C LEU A 110 -16.49 -17.98 -0.70
N GLY A 111 -16.19 -17.03 0.18
CA GLY A 111 -17.17 -16.45 1.09
C GLY A 111 -18.34 -15.81 0.33
N PHE A 112 -18.03 -15.09 -0.74
CA PHE A 112 -19.04 -14.54 -1.64
C PHE A 112 -19.88 -15.62 -2.31
N ALA A 113 -19.25 -16.61 -2.94
CA ALA A 113 -19.95 -17.70 -3.63
C ALA A 113 -20.87 -18.48 -2.67
N TYR A 114 -20.42 -18.70 -1.43
CA TYR A 114 -21.19 -19.34 -0.38
C TYR A 114 -22.40 -18.50 0.01
N VAL A 115 -22.19 -17.26 0.46
CA VAL A 115 -23.25 -16.39 0.99
C VAL A 115 -24.28 -16.03 -0.09
N ARG A 116 -23.84 -15.78 -1.33
CA ARG A 116 -24.74 -15.48 -2.45
C ARG A 116 -25.74 -16.61 -2.69
N SER A 117 -25.34 -17.86 -2.51
CA SER A 117 -26.24 -19.01 -2.69
C SER A 117 -27.42 -19.04 -1.70
N TYR A 118 -27.32 -18.30 -0.58
CA TYR A 118 -28.38 -18.16 0.43
C TYR A 118 -29.12 -16.83 0.32
N VAL A 119 -28.42 -15.74 0.01
CA VAL A 119 -28.97 -14.36 0.07
C VAL A 119 -29.48 -13.86 -1.28
N GLY A 120 -28.98 -14.42 -2.39
CA GLY A 120 -29.13 -13.86 -3.74
C GLY A 120 -30.57 -13.63 -4.20
N HIS A 121 -31.53 -14.44 -3.75
CA HIS A 121 -32.93 -14.30 -4.17
C HIS A 121 -33.70 -13.17 -3.47
N ARG A 122 -33.24 -12.69 -2.31
CA ARG A 122 -34.00 -11.69 -1.53
C ARG A 122 -33.63 -10.25 -1.84
N SER A 123 -32.37 -10.00 -2.18
CA SER A 123 -31.88 -8.66 -2.54
C SER A 123 -30.75 -8.78 -3.55
N PRO A 124 -31.05 -8.66 -4.86
CA PRO A 124 -30.05 -8.88 -5.90
C PRO A 124 -28.99 -7.76 -5.90
N LEU A 125 -29.34 -6.53 -5.53
CA LEU A 125 -28.37 -5.44 -5.38
C LEU A 125 -27.37 -5.71 -4.24
N SER A 126 -27.84 -6.13 -3.06
CA SER A 126 -26.94 -6.47 -1.95
C SER A 126 -26.04 -7.65 -2.30
N ALA A 127 -26.54 -8.60 -3.09
CA ALA A 127 -25.74 -9.71 -3.60
C ALA A 127 -24.67 -9.28 -4.62
N LEU A 128 -24.77 -8.10 -5.25
CA LEU A 128 -23.69 -7.53 -6.07
C LEU A 128 -22.67 -6.77 -5.21
N LEU A 129 -23.15 -5.99 -4.23
CA LEU A 129 -22.31 -5.15 -3.37
C LEU A 129 -21.51 -5.94 -2.33
N LEU A 130 -21.89 -7.19 -2.04
CA LEU A 130 -21.22 -8.04 -1.06
C LEU A 130 -19.77 -8.37 -1.45
N PHE A 131 -19.51 -8.75 -2.71
CA PHE A 131 -18.15 -9.13 -3.12
C PHE A 131 -17.14 -7.97 -3.00
N PRO A 132 -17.41 -6.77 -3.55
CA PRO A 132 -16.54 -5.61 -3.38
C PRO A 132 -16.21 -5.28 -1.93
N LEU A 133 -17.22 -5.39 -1.04
CA LEU A 133 -17.03 -5.17 0.40
C LEU A 133 -16.07 -6.21 1.00
N LEU A 134 -16.27 -7.50 0.71
CA LEU A 134 -15.39 -8.57 1.19
C LEU A 134 -13.96 -8.42 0.66
N TRP A 135 -13.83 -8.05 -0.61
CA TRP A 135 -12.55 -7.83 -1.28
C TRP A 135 -11.78 -6.66 -0.64
N ALA A 136 -12.38 -5.48 -0.56
CA ALA A 136 -11.75 -4.31 0.05
C ALA A 136 -11.40 -4.53 1.53
N SER A 137 -12.30 -5.16 2.29
CA SER A 137 -12.05 -5.47 3.70
C SER A 137 -10.89 -6.46 3.90
N THR A 138 -10.78 -7.45 3.02
CA THR A 138 -9.68 -8.45 3.08
C THR A 138 -8.33 -7.75 2.89
N TRP A 139 -8.18 -6.91 1.87
CA TRP A 139 -6.91 -6.24 1.60
C TRP A 139 -6.58 -5.13 2.59
N SER A 140 -7.58 -4.43 3.12
CA SER A 140 -7.40 -3.53 4.26
C SER A 140 -6.86 -4.28 5.47
N LEU A 141 -7.49 -5.39 5.85
CA LEU A 141 -7.05 -6.22 6.98
C LEU A 141 -5.62 -6.75 6.79
N VAL A 142 -5.33 -7.27 5.59
CA VAL A 142 -3.98 -7.74 5.23
C VAL A 142 -2.96 -6.63 5.37
N THR A 143 -3.26 -5.41 4.98
CA THR A 143 -2.31 -4.28 5.07
C THR A 143 -1.89 -3.97 6.50
N HIS A 144 -2.82 -4.14 7.45
CA HIS A 144 -2.57 -3.89 8.88
C HIS A 144 -1.84 -5.05 9.57
N ILE A 145 -2.09 -6.30 9.15
CA ILE A 145 -1.48 -7.50 9.76
C ILE A 145 -0.15 -7.86 9.10
N SER A 146 -0.04 -7.63 7.80
CA SER A 146 1.13 -8.00 6.99
C SER A 146 2.33 -7.13 7.33
N PRO A 147 3.50 -7.73 7.61
CA PRO A 147 4.70 -6.96 7.88
C PRO A 147 5.24 -6.27 6.62
N ILE A 148 4.88 -6.73 5.42
CA ILE A 148 5.20 -6.08 4.13
C ILE A 148 4.10 -5.13 3.63
N GLY A 149 3.06 -4.90 4.45
CA GLY A 149 1.94 -4.03 4.11
C GLY A 149 1.23 -4.49 2.84
N ARG A 150 1.10 -3.58 1.87
CA ARG A 150 0.47 -3.82 0.57
C ARG A 150 1.38 -4.45 -0.47
N LEU A 151 2.68 -4.61 -0.21
CA LEU A 151 3.56 -5.25 -1.19
C LEU A 151 3.09 -6.69 -1.45
N GLY A 152 2.79 -7.01 -2.72
CA GLY A 152 2.22 -8.32 -3.10
C GLY A 152 0.69 -8.42 -3.04
N THR A 153 -0.02 -7.35 -2.63
CA THR A 153 -1.49 -7.32 -2.63
C THR A 153 -2.06 -7.17 -4.03
N TRP A 154 -3.33 -7.56 -4.19
CA TRP A 154 -4.04 -7.47 -5.46
C TRP A 154 -4.81 -6.15 -5.57
N THR A 155 -4.11 -5.05 -5.25
CA THR A 155 -4.62 -3.69 -5.38
C THR A 155 -4.11 -3.11 -6.70
N PRO A 156 -4.97 -2.54 -7.55
CA PRO A 156 -4.53 -1.98 -8.82
C PRO A 156 -3.64 -0.75 -8.60
N MET A 157 -2.57 -0.65 -9.40
CA MET A 157 -1.63 0.48 -9.39
C MET A 157 -1.56 1.23 -10.71
N THR A 158 -1.89 0.55 -11.80
CA THR A 158 -1.81 1.09 -13.16
C THR A 158 -3.16 0.95 -13.84
N GLY A 159 -3.51 1.88 -14.74
CA GLY A 159 -4.83 1.89 -15.36
C GLY A 159 -5.94 2.36 -14.42
N ILE A 160 -5.61 3.12 -13.38
CA ILE A 160 -6.55 3.64 -12.36
C ILE A 160 -6.84 5.14 -12.51
N GLU A 161 -6.40 5.76 -13.59
CA GLU A 161 -6.41 7.21 -13.79
C GLU A 161 -7.83 7.79 -13.64
N SER A 162 -8.84 7.06 -14.12
CA SER A 162 -10.26 7.44 -14.01
C SER A 162 -10.80 7.46 -12.58
N TYR A 163 -10.10 6.82 -11.63
CA TYR A 163 -10.52 6.67 -10.23
C TYR A 163 -9.50 7.26 -9.24
N LEU A 164 -8.46 7.97 -9.70
CA LEU A 164 -7.46 8.57 -8.81
C LEU A 164 -8.05 9.57 -7.81
N TRP A 165 -9.16 10.22 -8.16
CA TRP A 165 -9.92 11.10 -7.28
C TRP A 165 -10.42 10.41 -6.00
N MET A 166 -10.49 9.07 -5.99
CA MET A 166 -10.91 8.30 -4.82
C MET A 166 -9.82 8.19 -3.76
N LEU A 167 -8.53 8.32 -4.09
CA LEU A 167 -7.44 8.18 -3.13
C LEU A 167 -7.54 9.14 -1.92
N PRO A 168 -7.74 10.46 -2.08
CA PRO A 168 -7.90 11.34 -0.92
C PRO A 168 -9.18 11.06 -0.10
N ILE A 169 -10.17 10.38 -0.68
CA ILE A 169 -11.46 10.13 -0.01
C ILE A 169 -11.46 8.76 0.68
N PHE A 170 -11.16 7.70 -0.06
CA PHE A 170 -11.32 6.30 0.34
C PHE A 170 -10.01 5.53 0.41
N GLY A 171 -8.90 6.17 0.01
CA GLY A 171 -7.58 5.54 -0.10
C GLY A 171 -7.56 4.34 -1.03
N GLN A 172 -6.51 3.53 -0.89
CA GLN A 172 -6.38 2.27 -1.65
C GLN A 172 -7.54 1.27 -1.42
N PRO A 173 -8.17 1.15 -0.22
CA PRO A 173 -9.38 0.32 -0.09
C PRO A 173 -10.52 0.73 -1.03
N GLY A 174 -10.64 2.02 -1.36
CA GLY A 174 -11.62 2.50 -2.35
C GLY A 174 -11.34 1.94 -3.75
N LEU A 175 -10.07 1.86 -4.14
CA LEU A 175 -9.65 1.25 -5.41
C LEU A 175 -9.90 -0.26 -5.42
N ASP A 176 -9.65 -0.94 -4.30
CA ASP A 176 -10.00 -2.37 -4.13
C ASP A 176 -11.52 -2.56 -4.31
N TYR A 177 -12.34 -1.70 -3.71
CA TYR A 177 -13.79 -1.75 -3.82
C TYR A 177 -14.27 -1.56 -5.26
N ILE A 178 -13.78 -0.55 -5.97
CA ILE A 178 -14.13 -0.34 -7.40
C ILE A 178 -13.67 -1.50 -8.28
N THR A 179 -12.47 -2.05 -8.03
CA THR A 179 -11.98 -3.23 -8.75
C THR A 179 -12.94 -4.41 -8.55
N GLY A 180 -13.39 -4.62 -7.32
CA GLY A 180 -14.37 -5.65 -6.99
C GLY A 180 -15.72 -5.41 -7.68
N LEU A 181 -16.17 -4.16 -7.79
CA LEU A 181 -17.42 -3.79 -8.47
C LEU A 181 -17.36 -4.06 -9.97
N TRP A 182 -16.27 -3.70 -10.64
CA TRP A 182 -16.08 -4.04 -12.05
C TRP A 182 -16.00 -5.54 -12.28
N ALA A 183 -15.27 -6.25 -11.42
CA ALA A 183 -15.13 -7.70 -11.51
C ALA A 183 -16.46 -8.42 -11.33
N ILE A 184 -17.31 -7.99 -10.39
CA ILE A 184 -18.61 -8.62 -10.19
C ILE A 184 -19.57 -8.33 -11.36
N VAL A 185 -19.61 -7.10 -11.87
CA VAL A 185 -20.43 -6.75 -13.05
C VAL A 185 -20.05 -7.61 -14.25
N LEU A 186 -18.75 -7.74 -14.52
CA LEU A 186 -18.26 -8.60 -15.60
C LEU A 186 -18.59 -10.09 -15.33
N ALA A 187 -18.50 -10.53 -14.08
CA ALA A 187 -18.83 -11.90 -13.70
C ALA A 187 -20.31 -12.21 -13.95
N GLU A 188 -21.23 -11.27 -13.69
CA GLU A 188 -22.65 -11.46 -14.01
C GLU A 188 -22.90 -11.63 -15.52
N TYR A 189 -22.40 -10.71 -16.36
CA TYR A 189 -22.59 -10.81 -17.81
C TYR A 189 -22.00 -12.10 -18.39
N THR A 190 -20.78 -12.45 -17.96
CA THR A 190 -20.14 -13.68 -18.42
C THR A 190 -20.80 -14.92 -17.84
N GLY A 191 -21.35 -14.86 -16.62
CA GLY A 191 -22.09 -15.94 -15.98
C GLY A 191 -23.43 -16.21 -16.68
N GLU A 192 -24.20 -15.17 -17.00
CA GLU A 192 -25.43 -15.27 -17.80
C GLU A 192 -25.15 -15.88 -19.16
N TRP A 193 -24.12 -15.38 -19.86
CA TRP A 193 -23.70 -15.97 -21.12
C TRP A 193 -23.38 -17.46 -20.95
N LEU A 194 -22.53 -17.84 -20.00
CA LEU A 194 -22.14 -19.24 -19.75
C LEU A 194 -23.33 -20.16 -19.47
N MET A 195 -24.38 -19.67 -18.79
CA MET A 195 -25.55 -20.46 -18.39
C MET A 195 -26.68 -20.46 -19.43
N ALA A 196 -26.77 -19.46 -20.31
CA ALA A 196 -27.88 -19.30 -21.27
C ALA A 196 -28.10 -20.50 -22.22
N SER A 197 -27.07 -21.33 -22.50
CA SER A 197 -27.26 -22.52 -23.35
C SER A 197 -28.01 -23.66 -22.67
N ILE A 198 -28.12 -23.63 -21.34
CA ILE A 198 -28.80 -24.70 -20.59
C ILE A 198 -30.31 -24.43 -20.57
N ASN A 199 -30.72 -23.17 -20.58
CA ASN A 199 -32.13 -22.79 -20.45
C ASN A 199 -32.87 -22.68 -21.80
N GLN A 200 -32.15 -22.42 -22.90
CA GLN A 200 -32.77 -22.38 -24.25
C GLN A 200 -33.44 -23.70 -24.66
N GLU A 201 -32.98 -24.84 -24.13
CA GLU A 201 -33.62 -26.14 -24.38
C GLU A 201 -34.89 -26.37 -23.53
N ALA A 202 -35.14 -25.55 -22.51
CA ALA A 202 -36.25 -25.71 -21.57
C ALA A 202 -37.39 -24.68 -21.74
N GLU A 203 -37.12 -23.53 -22.37
CA GLU A 203 -38.07 -22.40 -22.46
C GLU A 203 -38.89 -22.32 -23.76
N GLU A 204 -38.69 -23.23 -24.72
CA GLU A 204 -39.37 -23.23 -26.04
C GLU A 204 -40.89 -23.53 -25.99
N GLN A 205 -41.54 -23.49 -24.81
CA GLN A 205 -42.90 -24.00 -24.61
C GLN A 205 -43.89 -23.07 -23.87
N THR A 206 -43.52 -21.83 -23.56
CA THR A 206 -44.40 -20.90 -22.77
C THR A 206 -44.41 -19.47 -23.32
N ASP A 207 -44.92 -19.29 -24.54
CA ASP A 207 -45.17 -17.96 -25.14
C ASP A 207 -46.57 -17.44 -24.77
N ASN A 208 -46.71 -16.65 -23.69
CA ASN A 208 -47.75 -15.61 -23.58
C ASN A 208 -47.65 -14.64 -22.37
N GLU A 209 -46.50 -14.46 -21.74
CA GLU A 209 -46.39 -13.50 -20.62
C GLU A 209 -45.95 -12.10 -21.08
N ASN A 210 -46.75 -11.09 -20.71
CA ASN A 210 -46.49 -9.68 -20.98
C ASN A 210 -45.12 -9.26 -20.44
N PRO A 211 -44.34 -8.44 -21.18
CA PRO A 211 -43.00 -8.02 -20.76
C PRO A 211 -43.10 -7.12 -19.52
N THR A 212 -42.92 -7.71 -18.33
CA THR A 212 -42.72 -6.92 -17.12
C THR A 212 -41.33 -6.31 -17.15
N TRP A 213 -41.22 -5.01 -16.89
CA TRP A 213 -39.94 -4.30 -16.86
C TRP A 213 -39.08 -4.83 -15.70
N HIS A 214 -38.20 -5.78 -15.98
CA HIS A 214 -37.28 -6.33 -14.99
C HIS A 214 -36.11 -5.36 -14.76
N PHE A 215 -36.07 -4.75 -13.57
CA PHE A 215 -34.92 -3.96 -13.13
C PHE A 215 -33.70 -4.88 -12.96
N ASN A 216 -32.70 -4.75 -13.85
CA ASN A 216 -31.43 -5.46 -13.71
C ASN A 216 -30.45 -4.62 -12.88
N PRO A 217 -30.16 -5.00 -11.62
CA PRO A 217 -29.26 -4.23 -10.76
C PRO A 217 -27.82 -4.18 -11.29
N THR A 218 -27.42 -5.11 -12.16
CA THR A 218 -26.11 -5.10 -12.81
C THR A 218 -25.96 -3.88 -13.73
N HIS A 219 -26.99 -3.52 -14.49
CA HIS A 219 -26.99 -2.31 -15.33
C HIS A 219 -26.92 -1.03 -14.49
N PHE A 220 -27.62 -1.01 -13.35
CA PHE A 220 -27.55 0.11 -12.42
C PHE A 220 -26.14 0.30 -11.85
N VAL A 221 -25.49 -0.78 -11.37
CA VAL A 221 -24.11 -0.73 -10.87
C VAL A 221 -23.13 -0.33 -11.97
N LEU A 222 -23.29 -0.86 -13.20
CA LEU A 222 -22.48 -0.44 -14.35
C LEU A 222 -22.64 1.06 -14.64
N GLY A 223 -23.87 1.57 -14.62
CA GLY A 223 -24.14 3.00 -14.76
C GLY A 223 -23.45 3.84 -13.69
N LEU A 224 -23.47 3.41 -12.43
CA LEU A 224 -22.75 4.08 -11.33
C LEU A 224 -21.23 4.03 -11.51
N LEU A 225 -20.68 2.91 -11.98
CA LEU A 225 -19.24 2.77 -12.22
C LEU A 225 -18.76 3.70 -13.35
N LEU A 226 -19.55 3.81 -14.42
CA LEU A 226 -19.30 4.74 -15.51
C LEU A 226 -19.46 6.19 -15.04
N LEU A 227 -20.48 6.49 -14.24
CA LEU A 227 -20.61 7.83 -13.63
C LEU A 227 -19.44 8.15 -12.70
N GLY A 228 -18.89 7.15 -12.01
CA GLY A 228 -17.72 7.27 -11.15
C GLY A 228 -16.42 7.65 -11.89
N THR A 229 -16.37 7.57 -13.22
CA THR A 229 -15.23 8.07 -13.99
C THR A 229 -15.33 9.58 -14.26
N VAL A 230 -16.54 10.17 -14.18
CA VAL A 230 -16.79 11.58 -14.51
C VAL A 230 -15.98 12.56 -13.65
N PRO A 231 -15.80 12.38 -12.33
CA PRO A 231 -14.99 13.30 -11.53
C PRO A 231 -13.56 13.47 -12.04
N SER A 232 -12.98 12.46 -12.70
CA SER A 232 -11.62 12.56 -13.27
C SER A 232 -11.49 13.65 -14.35
N SER A 233 -12.60 14.06 -14.98
CA SER A 233 -12.61 15.14 -15.98
C SER A 233 -12.62 16.55 -15.34
N PHE A 234 -13.09 16.66 -14.09
CA PHE A 234 -13.25 17.95 -13.38
C PHE A 234 -12.25 18.14 -12.24
N MET A 235 -11.63 17.07 -11.78
CA MET A 235 -10.55 17.08 -10.80
C MET A 235 -9.25 16.71 -11.53
N PRO A 236 -8.72 17.60 -12.38
CA PRO A 236 -7.51 17.30 -13.12
C PRO A 236 -6.40 16.98 -12.13
N ALA A 237 -5.89 15.75 -12.20
CA ALA A 237 -4.68 15.35 -11.51
C ALA A 237 -3.50 15.98 -12.25
N LEU A 238 -3.37 17.31 -12.22
CA LEU A 238 -2.26 18.06 -12.78
C LEU A 238 -1.47 18.72 -11.63
N PRO A 239 -0.17 18.95 -11.80
CA PRO A 239 0.62 19.51 -10.73
C PRO A 239 0.21 20.97 -10.56
N THR A 240 0.16 21.46 -9.32
CA THR A 240 -0.18 22.85 -9.06
C THR A 240 0.83 23.76 -9.77
N PRO A 241 0.36 24.68 -10.64
CA PRO A 241 1.26 25.57 -11.37
C PRO A 241 2.03 26.43 -10.38
N ILE A 242 3.31 26.69 -10.68
CA ILE A 242 4.12 27.58 -9.86
C ILE A 242 3.64 29.01 -10.10
N SER A 243 2.79 29.48 -9.20
CA SER A 243 2.24 30.83 -9.14
C SER A 243 2.70 31.50 -7.84
N PRO A 244 3.20 32.75 -7.88
CA PRO A 244 3.71 33.44 -6.71
C PRO A 244 2.65 33.61 -5.61
N ASN A 245 1.37 33.76 -5.97
CA ASN A 245 0.30 34.06 -5.01
C ASN A 245 -0.31 32.79 -4.38
N GLU A 246 -0.42 31.70 -5.14
CA GLU A 246 -1.16 30.49 -4.73
C GLU A 246 -0.24 29.32 -4.36
N THR A 247 1.05 29.41 -4.71
CA THR A 247 2.01 28.34 -4.45
C THR A 247 3.33 28.91 -3.97
N THR A 248 4.03 28.10 -3.19
CA THR A 248 5.41 28.33 -2.79
C THR A 248 6.31 27.44 -3.62
N GLU A 249 7.20 28.07 -4.38
CA GLU A 249 8.24 27.37 -5.11
C GLU A 249 9.21 26.71 -4.13
N LEU A 250 9.40 25.39 -4.26
CA LEU A 250 10.27 24.60 -3.43
C LEU A 250 11.18 23.74 -4.29
N SER A 251 12.48 24.07 -4.30
CA SER A 251 13.49 23.25 -4.97
C SER A 251 13.95 22.12 -4.03
N VAL A 252 13.76 20.88 -4.47
CA VAL A 252 14.12 19.67 -3.73
C VAL A 252 15.15 18.84 -4.50
N SER A 253 16.00 18.11 -3.78
CA SER A 253 17.05 17.28 -4.38
C SER A 253 17.20 15.95 -3.66
N CYS A 254 17.38 14.89 -4.43
CA CYS A 254 17.96 13.64 -3.93
C CYS A 254 19.46 13.64 -4.19
N VAL A 255 20.24 13.39 -3.15
CA VAL A 255 21.70 13.29 -3.26
C VAL A 255 22.10 11.84 -3.44
N TYR A 256 22.76 11.58 -4.56
CA TYR A 256 23.39 10.30 -4.87
C TYR A 256 24.76 10.57 -5.50
N PRO A 257 25.83 10.63 -4.68
CA PRO A 257 27.16 10.96 -5.17
C PRO A 257 27.65 9.90 -6.17
N PRO A 258 28.41 10.31 -7.21
CA PRO A 258 28.93 9.38 -8.19
C PRO A 258 29.95 8.43 -7.54
N VAL A 259 29.77 7.13 -7.74
CA VAL A 259 30.70 6.10 -7.29
C VAL A 259 31.81 5.93 -8.33
N LYS A 260 33.08 6.01 -7.91
CA LYS A 260 34.24 5.85 -8.82
C LYS A 260 34.49 4.40 -9.22
N THR A 261 34.23 3.47 -8.30
CA THR A 261 34.48 2.03 -8.49
C THR A 261 33.15 1.27 -8.44
N PRO A 262 32.76 0.56 -9.52
CA PRO A 262 31.55 -0.26 -9.52
C PRO A 262 31.50 -1.20 -8.30
N GLY A 263 30.34 -1.28 -7.65
CA GLY A 263 30.13 -2.11 -6.45
C GLY A 263 30.58 -1.50 -5.12
N THR A 264 31.14 -0.28 -5.12
CA THR A 264 31.44 0.46 -3.88
C THR A 264 30.30 1.41 -3.49
N TYR A 265 30.27 1.83 -2.22
CA TYR A 265 29.28 2.76 -1.70
C TYR A 265 29.91 4.16 -1.52
N PRO A 266 29.16 5.26 -1.74
CA PRO A 266 29.68 6.59 -1.45
C PRO A 266 30.03 6.75 0.03
N SER A 267 31.13 7.46 0.31
CA SER A 267 31.53 7.78 1.68
C SER A 267 30.74 8.97 2.23
N LEU A 268 30.74 9.17 3.55
CA LEU A 268 30.19 10.38 4.19
C LEU A 268 30.75 11.66 3.53
N LYS A 269 32.04 11.68 3.19
CA LYS A 269 32.68 12.83 2.54
C LYS A 269 32.06 13.13 1.17
N ASP A 270 31.77 12.09 0.39
CA ASP A 270 31.15 12.24 -0.93
C ASP A 270 29.73 12.82 -0.80
N TYR A 271 28.94 12.32 0.16
CA TYR A 271 27.63 12.88 0.49
C TYR A 271 27.69 14.35 0.92
N LEU A 272 28.65 14.73 1.76
CA LEU A 272 28.83 16.12 2.20
C LEU A 272 29.21 17.05 1.02
N ILE A 273 30.10 16.61 0.13
CA ILE A 273 30.50 17.39 -1.07
C ILE A 273 29.31 17.56 -2.00
N GLU A 274 28.59 16.49 -2.27
CA GLU A 274 27.44 16.51 -3.17
C GLU A 274 26.29 17.33 -2.59
N THR A 275 26.07 17.28 -1.28
CA THR A 275 25.08 18.14 -0.58
C THR A 275 25.39 19.62 -0.75
N ARG A 276 26.66 20.03 -0.59
CA ARG A 276 27.07 21.43 -0.85
C ARG A 276 26.82 21.82 -2.31
N THR A 277 27.07 20.90 -3.23
CA THR A 277 26.82 21.11 -4.66
C THR A 277 25.33 21.35 -4.92
N GLN A 278 24.45 20.49 -4.41
CA GLN A 278 23.00 20.65 -4.60
C GLN A 278 22.45 21.90 -3.90
N ALA A 279 22.93 22.22 -2.69
CA ALA A 279 22.57 23.45 -1.98
C ALA A 279 22.99 24.71 -2.76
N THR A 280 24.18 24.69 -3.38
CA THR A 280 24.66 25.80 -4.22
C THR A 280 23.85 25.92 -5.52
N ARG A 281 23.33 24.80 -6.04
CA ARG A 281 22.38 24.76 -7.17
C ARG A 281 20.95 25.15 -6.79
N ALA A 282 20.77 25.81 -5.65
CA ALA A 282 19.51 26.34 -5.13
C ALA A 282 18.53 25.31 -4.54
N ALA A 283 18.95 24.08 -4.24
CA ALA A 283 18.13 23.16 -3.44
C ALA A 283 17.81 23.78 -2.06
N LYS A 284 16.54 23.77 -1.67
CA LYS A 284 16.07 24.17 -0.34
C LYS A 284 15.92 22.97 0.59
N ILE A 285 15.65 21.81 0.02
CA ILE A 285 15.63 20.53 0.73
C ILE A 285 16.51 19.55 -0.03
N VAL A 286 17.39 18.89 0.70
CA VAL A 286 18.29 17.86 0.20
C VAL A 286 18.05 16.59 0.99
N LEU A 287 17.80 15.47 0.32
CA LEU A 287 17.54 14.19 0.98
C LEU A 287 18.55 13.14 0.53
N TRP A 288 19.18 12.49 1.51
CA TRP A 288 20.05 11.33 1.29
C TRP A 288 19.21 10.06 1.34
N PRO A 289 19.56 9.02 0.55
CA PRO A 289 18.82 7.77 0.55
C PRO A 289 18.95 7.01 1.88
N GLU A 290 18.18 5.93 2.01
CA GLU A 290 18.20 5.08 3.19
C GLU A 290 19.56 4.39 3.35
N GLY A 291 20.09 4.41 4.58
CA GLY A 291 21.41 3.85 4.88
C GLY A 291 22.55 4.50 4.11
N ALA A 292 22.42 5.77 3.71
CA ALA A 292 23.47 6.53 3.03
C ALA A 292 24.77 6.57 3.85
N VAL A 293 24.65 6.64 5.17
CA VAL A 293 25.77 6.60 6.11
C VAL A 293 25.51 5.59 7.21
N ARG A 294 26.58 4.95 7.68
CA ARG A 294 26.55 3.93 8.73
C ARG A 294 27.39 4.39 9.92
N PHE A 295 26.86 4.24 11.12
CA PHE A 295 27.54 4.63 12.35
C PHE A 295 27.70 3.42 13.27
N SER A 296 28.93 3.21 13.72
CA SER A 296 29.25 2.16 14.70
C SER A 296 29.27 2.69 16.14
N SER A 297 29.25 4.01 16.33
CA SER A 297 29.25 4.66 17.64
C SER A 297 28.51 5.99 17.63
N ASP A 298 28.08 6.45 18.80
CA ASP A 298 27.42 7.75 18.96
C ASP A 298 28.37 8.93 18.70
N GLU A 299 29.67 8.77 18.95
CA GLU A 299 30.68 9.79 18.67
C GLU A 299 30.81 10.01 17.16
N GLN A 300 30.89 8.94 16.37
CA GLN A 300 30.94 9.03 14.91
C GLN A 300 29.67 9.71 14.37
N LYS A 301 28.50 9.33 14.89
CA LYS A 301 27.22 9.95 14.55
C LYS A 301 27.22 11.44 14.90
N LYS A 302 27.66 11.81 16.10
CA LYS A 302 27.71 13.20 16.57
C LYS A 302 28.63 14.08 15.70
N ILE A 303 29.81 13.57 15.34
CA ILE A 303 30.74 14.29 14.45
C ILE A 303 30.12 14.47 13.06
N ALA A 304 29.54 13.41 12.49
CA ALA A 304 28.90 13.48 11.17
C ALA A 304 27.71 14.45 11.18
N PHE A 305 26.89 14.42 12.23
CA PHE A 305 25.73 15.30 12.40
C PHE A 305 26.15 16.76 12.59
N GLY A 306 27.29 17.01 13.27
CA GLY A 306 27.90 18.34 13.35
C GLY A 306 28.23 18.88 11.95
N ASN A 307 28.93 18.10 11.14
CA ASN A 307 29.30 18.50 9.77
C ASN A 307 28.07 18.77 8.87
N VAL A 308 27.00 17.99 9.01
CA VAL A 308 25.76 18.20 8.25
C VAL A 308 25.04 19.47 8.74
N SER A 309 24.98 19.67 10.05
CA SER A 309 24.41 20.89 10.67
C SER A 309 25.14 22.13 10.18
N ASP A 310 26.48 22.10 10.08
CA ASP A 310 27.28 23.21 9.56
C ASP A 310 26.90 23.56 8.12
N ILE A 311 26.72 22.55 7.24
CA ILE A 311 26.27 22.76 5.86
C ILE A 311 24.85 23.35 5.83
N ALA A 312 23.93 22.81 6.63
CA ALA A 312 22.55 23.30 6.72
C ALA A 312 22.52 24.79 7.14
N ASN A 313 23.34 25.16 8.14
CA ASN A 313 23.47 26.51 8.64
C ASN A 313 24.14 27.48 7.67
N GLN A 314 25.21 27.05 7.00
CA GLN A 314 25.99 27.84 6.07
C GLN A 314 25.19 28.15 4.80
N HIS A 315 24.53 27.14 4.23
CA HIS A 315 23.80 27.27 2.97
C HIS A 315 22.31 27.61 3.14
N LYS A 316 21.82 27.69 4.38
CA LYS A 316 20.39 27.91 4.71
C LYS A 316 19.49 26.88 3.98
N VAL A 317 19.88 25.62 4.07
CA VAL A 317 19.26 24.47 3.41
C VAL A 317 18.81 23.45 4.45
N TRP A 318 17.75 22.71 4.14
CA TRP A 318 17.29 21.59 4.95
C TRP A 318 17.89 20.29 4.42
N VAL A 319 18.46 19.47 5.30
CA VAL A 319 19.12 18.22 4.93
C VAL A 319 18.49 17.06 5.67
N GLY A 320 17.89 16.12 4.94
CA GLY A 320 17.47 14.83 5.46
C GLY A 320 18.57 13.80 5.25
N VAL A 321 19.05 13.17 6.32
CA VAL A 321 20.11 12.16 6.31
C VAL A 321 19.52 10.82 6.69
N GLY A 322 19.38 9.91 5.72
CA GLY A 322 19.12 8.50 5.98
C GLY A 322 20.39 7.82 6.52
N TYR A 323 20.28 7.14 7.66
CA TYR A 323 21.42 6.49 8.30
C TYR A 323 21.06 5.16 8.95
N GLU A 324 22.06 4.30 9.07
CA GLU A 324 22.00 3.09 9.90
C GLU A 324 22.94 3.29 11.09
N GLN A 325 22.48 2.93 12.29
CA GLN A 325 23.32 2.90 13.48
C GLN A 325 23.29 1.51 14.09
N THR A 326 24.45 0.95 14.37
CA THR A 326 24.60 -0.31 15.11
C THR A 326 25.15 -0.03 16.50
N PHE A 327 24.63 -0.73 17.49
CA PHE A 327 25.09 -0.71 18.87
C PHE A 327 25.74 -2.06 19.18
N GLN A 328 26.85 -2.05 19.92
CA GLN A 328 27.34 -3.26 20.54
C GLN A 328 26.43 -3.56 21.73
N ASP A 329 25.63 -4.63 21.65
CA ASP A 329 24.81 -5.07 22.77
C ASP A 329 25.75 -5.48 23.91
N GLN A 330 25.63 -4.79 25.05
CA GLN A 330 26.42 -5.08 26.25
C GLN A 330 25.95 -6.39 26.91
N ASP A 331 24.72 -6.80 26.65
CA ASP A 331 24.12 -8.00 27.23
C ASP A 331 24.39 -9.23 26.34
N ILE A 332 25.39 -10.02 26.73
CA ILE A 332 25.67 -11.33 26.13
C ILE A 332 24.61 -12.33 26.61
N TYR A 333 23.52 -12.49 25.87
CA TYR A 333 22.56 -13.58 26.11
C TYR A 333 23.08 -14.88 25.47
N ASN A 334 23.37 -15.90 26.28
CA ASN A 334 23.79 -17.25 25.85
C ASN A 334 25.08 -17.30 24.98
N GLY A 335 26.04 -16.40 25.19
CA GLY A 335 27.29 -16.38 24.43
C GLY A 335 27.18 -15.89 22.98
N VAL A 336 26.00 -15.44 22.55
CA VAL A 336 25.78 -14.87 21.21
C VAL A 336 25.58 -13.37 21.35
N GLN A 337 26.57 -12.59 20.94
CA GLN A 337 26.46 -11.13 20.88
C GLN A 337 25.46 -10.75 19.79
N ARG A 338 24.31 -10.17 20.17
CA ARG A 338 23.38 -9.60 19.20
C ARG A 338 23.90 -8.23 18.78
N VAL A 339 23.90 -7.94 17.49
CA VAL A 339 24.05 -6.56 17.02
C VAL A 339 22.64 -6.01 16.89
N ARG A 340 22.30 -5.05 17.74
CA ARG A 340 21.07 -4.28 17.62
C ARG A 340 21.38 -2.96 16.95
N GLY A 341 20.47 -2.46 16.15
CA GLY A 341 20.63 -1.17 15.50
C GLY A 341 19.31 -0.47 15.30
N HIS A 342 19.39 0.74 14.76
CA HIS A 342 18.23 1.42 14.18
C HIS A 342 18.55 1.95 12.78
N ASN A 343 17.53 1.98 11.95
CA ASN A 343 17.53 2.68 10.68
C ASN A 343 16.70 3.95 10.85
N GLY A 344 17.31 5.11 10.57
CA GLY A 344 16.74 6.40 10.91
C GLY A 344 16.91 7.46 9.82
N LEU A 345 16.10 8.50 9.94
CA LEU A 345 16.17 9.73 9.17
C LEU A 345 16.38 10.88 10.15
N ALA A 346 17.50 11.58 10.05
CA ALA A 346 17.76 12.81 10.78
C ALA A 346 17.54 14.03 9.87
N ILE A 347 16.73 14.99 10.31
CA ILE A 347 16.40 16.20 9.56
C ILE A 347 17.11 17.38 10.21
N PHE A 348 17.97 18.04 9.45
CA PHE A 348 18.74 19.22 9.84
C PHE A 348 18.19 20.46 9.14
N GLY A 349 18.13 21.57 9.87
CA GLY A 349 17.76 22.86 9.31
C GLY A 349 18.60 23.99 9.88
N PRO A 350 18.47 25.20 9.31
CA PRO A 350 19.21 26.37 9.76
C PRO A 350 18.78 26.80 11.18
N GLY A 351 19.70 26.76 12.14
CA GLY A 351 19.52 27.26 13.49
C GLY A 351 18.66 26.38 14.40
N VAL A 352 18.40 25.14 14.02
CA VAL A 352 17.47 24.24 14.73
C VAL A 352 18.14 22.92 15.08
N GLN A 353 17.71 22.32 16.20
CA GLN A 353 18.19 21.00 16.58
C GLN A 353 17.69 19.94 15.60
N PRO A 354 18.50 18.92 15.30
CA PRO A 354 18.10 17.87 14.39
C PRO A 354 16.96 17.04 14.98
N VAL A 355 15.97 16.76 14.15
CA VAL A 355 14.86 15.87 14.52
C VAL A 355 15.12 14.49 13.92
N VAL A 356 14.96 13.46 14.73
CA VAL A 356 15.24 12.07 14.34
C VAL A 356 13.94 11.30 14.26
N TYR A 357 13.72 10.64 13.13
CA TYR A 357 12.71 9.62 12.93
C TYR A 357 13.38 8.25 12.80
N ILE A 358 12.85 7.25 13.49
CA ILE A 358 13.31 5.86 13.39
C ILE A 358 12.25 5.04 12.67
N LYS A 359 12.68 4.19 11.73
CA LYS A 359 11.81 3.36 10.89
C LYS A 359 10.85 2.51 11.71
N GLN A 360 9.59 2.46 11.29
CA GLN A 360 8.54 1.72 12.01
C GLN A 360 8.31 0.32 11.42
N LYS A 361 8.34 0.21 10.08
CA LYS A 361 8.17 -1.06 9.36
C LYS A 361 9.49 -1.58 8.85
N LEU A 362 10.03 -2.57 9.57
CA LEU A 362 11.24 -3.26 9.17
C LEU A 362 10.95 -4.29 8.09
N VAL A 363 11.86 -4.43 7.13
CA VAL A 363 11.83 -5.49 6.12
C VAL A 363 11.96 -6.85 6.82
N PRO A 364 10.99 -7.76 6.67
CA PRO A 364 11.06 -9.09 7.28
C PRO A 364 12.30 -9.85 6.85
N LEU A 365 12.89 -10.61 7.78
CA LEU A 365 14.05 -11.48 7.59
C LEU A 365 15.37 -10.77 7.27
N VAL A 366 15.34 -9.54 6.77
CA VAL A 366 16.54 -8.74 6.46
C VAL A 366 16.83 -7.77 7.59
N GLU A 367 15.84 -6.95 7.97
CA GLU A 367 16.02 -5.93 8.98
C GLU A 367 15.54 -6.38 10.36
N SER A 368 14.49 -7.21 10.41
CA SER A 368 13.83 -7.61 11.66
C SER A 368 14.71 -8.36 12.67
N PHE A 369 15.85 -8.89 12.24
CA PHE A 369 16.82 -9.58 13.12
C PHE A 369 17.96 -8.68 13.61
N SER A 370 18.20 -7.54 12.94
CA SER A 370 19.35 -6.67 13.21
C SER A 370 18.93 -5.26 13.68
N TYR A 371 17.70 -4.86 13.39
CA TYR A 371 17.17 -3.55 13.70
C TYR A 371 15.97 -3.62 14.62
N GLU A 372 15.84 -2.61 15.48
CA GLU A 372 14.67 -2.40 16.33
C GLU A 372 13.72 -1.39 15.69
N LYS A 373 12.43 -1.73 15.69
CA LYS A 373 11.37 -0.89 15.14
C LYS A 373 11.00 0.24 16.12
N SER A 374 10.68 1.40 15.58
CA SER A 374 10.07 2.48 16.36
C SER A 374 8.58 2.26 16.55
N ILE A 375 8.06 2.69 17.70
CA ILE A 375 6.62 2.89 17.94
C ILE A 375 6.22 4.37 17.89
N VAL A 376 7.21 5.27 17.82
CA VAL A 376 6.97 6.71 17.81
C VAL A 376 6.54 7.13 16.41
N PRO A 377 5.38 7.78 16.24
CA PRO A 377 4.90 8.25 14.93
C PRO A 377 5.86 9.28 14.33
N PRO A 378 5.84 9.46 13.00
CA PRO A 378 6.72 10.41 12.34
C PRO A 378 6.46 11.83 12.85
N PRO A 379 7.52 12.60 13.17
CA PRO A 379 7.37 13.96 13.64
C PRO A 379 6.85 14.88 12.52
N ARG A 380 6.10 15.92 12.90
CA ARG A 380 5.82 17.08 12.03
C ARG A 380 6.70 18.25 12.38
N TYR A 381 7.41 18.75 11.39
CA TYR A 381 8.39 19.79 11.57
C TYR A 381 8.04 21.06 10.77
N PRO A 382 8.01 22.27 11.38
CA PRO A 382 7.73 23.51 10.66
C PRO A 382 8.96 23.98 9.88
N LEU A 383 9.00 23.73 8.58
CA LEU A 383 10.04 24.26 7.72
C LEU A 383 9.72 25.70 7.35
N GLN A 384 10.56 26.64 7.80
CA GLN A 384 10.46 28.05 7.40
C GLN A 384 11.24 28.28 6.10
N LEU A 385 10.51 28.67 5.06
CA LEU A 385 11.06 29.11 3.78
C LEU A 385 11.31 30.61 3.83
N ALA A 386 12.57 30.98 3.61
CA ALA A 386 12.97 32.38 3.47
C ALA A 386 12.50 32.94 2.11
N ALA A 387 12.21 34.24 2.09
CA ALA A 387 11.82 34.94 0.86
C ALA A 387 12.91 34.80 -0.23
N PRO A 388 12.52 34.65 -1.51
CA PRO A 388 13.47 34.68 -2.61
C PRO A 388 14.16 36.05 -2.71
N LYS A 389 15.39 36.11 -3.23
CA LYS A 389 16.18 37.36 -3.29
C LYS A 389 15.52 38.49 -4.09
N LYS A 390 14.67 38.14 -5.06
CA LYS A 390 13.95 39.08 -5.94
C LYS A 390 12.46 38.94 -5.67
N HIS A 391 12.04 39.33 -4.48
CA HIS A 391 10.66 39.19 -4.05
C HIS A 391 9.86 40.47 -4.33
N PRO A 392 8.67 40.39 -4.96
CA PRO A 392 7.78 41.55 -5.11
C PRO A 392 7.43 42.15 -3.75
N GLN A 393 7.34 43.47 -3.66
CA GLN A 393 6.84 44.12 -2.45
C GLN A 393 5.34 43.79 -2.28
N GLY A 394 4.97 43.17 -1.15
CA GLY A 394 3.57 42.96 -0.77
C GLY A 394 3.14 41.50 -0.52
N GLU A 395 3.94 40.48 -0.82
CA GLU A 395 3.57 39.10 -0.45
C GLU A 395 4.04 38.71 0.96
N ILE A 396 3.33 37.76 1.57
CA ILE A 396 3.53 37.33 2.96
C ILE A 396 4.71 36.34 3.03
N TRP A 397 5.76 36.73 3.75
CA TRP A 397 6.93 35.91 4.07
C TRP A 397 7.39 36.16 5.51
N PRO A 398 8.05 35.17 6.19
CA PRO A 398 8.41 33.83 5.72
C PRO A 398 7.21 32.90 5.55
N ARG A 399 7.34 31.87 4.71
CA ARG A 399 6.30 30.85 4.49
C ARG A 399 6.67 29.57 5.24
N THR A 400 5.74 28.99 5.99
CA THR A 400 5.99 27.77 6.75
C THR A 400 5.32 26.58 6.06
N ILE A 401 6.05 25.48 5.87
CA ILE A 401 5.50 24.21 5.38
C ILE A 401 5.78 23.08 6.38
N PRO A 402 4.79 22.25 6.75
CA PRO A 402 5.03 21.11 7.63
C PRO A 402 5.70 19.97 6.86
N LEU A 403 6.86 19.54 7.35
CA LEU A 403 7.54 18.33 6.90
C LEU A 403 7.14 17.11 7.74
N SER A 404 7.16 15.94 7.13
CA SER A 404 7.14 14.66 7.85
C SER A 404 8.13 13.66 7.24
N ALA A 405 8.15 12.45 7.78
CA ALA A 405 9.12 11.41 7.47
C ALA A 405 8.43 10.06 7.23
N ALA A 406 8.99 9.27 6.32
CA ALA A 406 8.72 7.86 6.15
C ALA A 406 10.00 7.20 5.63
N ILE A 407 10.30 5.95 5.95
CA ILE A 407 11.51 5.28 5.44
C ILE A 407 11.09 4.01 4.69
N CYS A 408 11.37 3.97 3.39
CA CYS A 408 11.26 2.77 2.56
C CYS A 408 9.92 2.01 2.75
N LEU A 409 9.93 0.86 3.44
CA LEU A 409 8.76 0.00 3.64
C LEU A 409 7.65 0.67 4.48
N ASP A 410 7.90 1.77 5.17
CA ASP A 410 6.86 2.54 5.88
C ASP A 410 5.72 2.95 4.94
N VAL A 411 5.99 3.22 3.66
CA VAL A 411 4.95 3.59 2.68
C VAL A 411 4.11 2.42 2.17
N SER A 412 4.45 1.18 2.55
CA SER A 412 3.65 0.00 2.16
C SER A 412 2.33 -0.11 2.92
N ALA A 413 2.13 0.70 3.96
CA ALA A 413 0.94 0.70 4.78
C ALA A 413 0.44 2.13 5.02
N PRO A 414 -0.80 2.32 5.53
CA PRO A 414 -1.29 3.63 5.91
C PRO A 414 -0.28 4.35 6.80
N LEU A 415 0.14 5.53 6.35
CA LEU A 415 1.09 6.34 7.11
C LEU A 415 0.45 6.73 8.44
N ALA A 416 1.20 6.54 9.53
CA ALA A 416 0.75 6.93 10.85
C ALA A 416 0.45 8.43 10.88
N ALA A 417 -0.58 8.82 11.61
CA ALA A 417 -0.89 10.23 11.85
C ALA A 417 0.31 10.89 12.53
N SER A 418 0.96 11.78 11.80
CA SER A 418 2.17 12.45 12.26
C SER A 418 1.90 13.36 13.47
N VAL A 419 2.82 13.41 14.43
CA VAL A 419 2.62 14.13 15.70
C VAL A 419 3.37 15.47 15.66
N PRO A 420 2.75 16.59 16.06
CA PRO A 420 3.39 17.89 16.03
C PRO A 420 4.57 17.95 16.98
N VAL A 421 5.71 18.46 16.49
CA VAL A 421 6.85 18.78 17.34
C VAL A 421 6.59 20.13 18.02
N ASN A 422 6.95 20.23 19.30
CA ASN A 422 6.86 21.46 20.10
C ASN A 422 5.43 22.04 20.26
N LYS A 423 4.40 21.20 20.28
CA LYS A 423 2.97 21.61 20.41
C LYS A 423 2.51 22.63 19.37
N THR A 424 3.21 22.73 18.24
CA THR A 424 2.77 23.60 17.15
C THR A 424 1.54 22.99 16.49
N GLU A 425 0.49 23.78 16.29
CA GLU A 425 -0.72 23.38 15.56
C GLU A 425 -0.43 23.37 14.06
N LEU A 426 0.49 22.50 13.64
CA LEU A 426 0.71 22.28 12.22
C LEU A 426 -0.46 21.47 11.67
N GLY A 427 -0.93 21.81 10.47
CA GLY A 427 -1.87 20.99 9.70
C GLY A 427 -1.23 19.67 9.23
N ARG A 428 -1.88 18.98 8.29
CA ARG A 428 -1.33 17.79 7.61
C ARG A 428 0.05 18.09 6.97
N PRO A 429 0.93 17.10 6.75
CA PRO A 429 2.22 17.35 6.13
C PRO A 429 2.07 17.88 4.70
N ALA A 430 2.86 18.88 4.34
CA ALA A 430 2.96 19.40 2.97
C ALA A 430 3.91 18.54 2.13
N LEU A 431 5.01 18.10 2.76
CA LEU A 431 6.03 17.27 2.13
C LEU A 431 6.50 16.18 3.09
N ILE A 432 6.52 14.95 2.59
CA ILE A 432 7.06 13.77 3.29
C ILE A 432 8.45 13.49 2.71
N LEU A 433 9.47 13.43 3.57
CA LEU A 433 10.81 13.01 3.19
C LEU A 433 10.92 11.50 3.31
N ALA A 434 11.15 10.83 2.19
CA ALA A 434 11.13 9.37 2.09
C ALA A 434 12.44 8.80 1.52
N PRO A 435 13.49 8.67 2.35
CA PRO A 435 14.67 7.90 1.96
C PRO A 435 14.31 6.43 1.78
N ALA A 436 14.87 5.81 0.75
CA ALA A 436 14.66 4.40 0.44
C ALA A 436 15.94 3.75 -0.09
N ARG A 437 15.97 2.43 -0.03
CA ARG A 437 16.98 1.60 -0.66
C ARG A 437 16.36 0.28 -1.10
N THR A 438 15.90 0.22 -2.34
CA THR A 438 15.31 -1.00 -2.91
C THR A 438 16.37 -1.90 -3.55
N TRP A 439 16.07 -3.20 -3.71
CA TRP A 439 17.03 -4.18 -4.22
C TRP A 439 16.85 -4.50 -5.72
N HIS A 440 15.85 -3.90 -6.36
CA HIS A 440 15.53 -4.18 -7.77
C HIS A 440 14.72 -3.02 -8.37
N PRO A 441 14.97 -2.62 -9.64
CA PRO A 441 14.27 -1.49 -10.26
C PRO A 441 12.74 -1.59 -10.24
N GLU A 442 12.17 -2.77 -10.53
CA GLU A 442 10.72 -2.95 -10.48
C GLU A 442 10.14 -2.84 -9.05
N ILE A 443 10.93 -3.20 -8.03
CA ILE A 443 10.55 -2.96 -6.63
C ILE A 443 10.61 -1.46 -6.33
N GLY A 444 11.66 -0.77 -6.78
CA GLY A 444 11.77 0.70 -6.71
C GLY A 444 10.56 1.40 -7.33
N LYS A 445 10.15 1.01 -8.54
CA LYS A 445 8.96 1.56 -9.21
C LYS A 445 7.69 1.33 -8.41
N THR A 446 7.53 0.13 -7.86
CA THR A 446 6.36 -0.27 -7.08
C THR A 446 6.28 0.50 -5.76
N MET A 447 7.39 0.58 -5.04
CA MET A 447 7.48 1.31 -3.79
C MET A 447 7.30 2.82 -3.99
N PHE A 448 7.82 3.38 -5.08
CA PHE A 448 7.56 4.76 -5.46
C PHE A 448 6.06 5.02 -5.74
N GLN A 449 5.38 4.10 -6.43
CA GLN A 449 3.94 4.21 -6.65
C GLN A 449 3.15 4.15 -5.34
N TYR A 450 3.49 3.23 -4.43
CA TYR A 450 2.91 3.22 -3.09
C TYR A 450 3.16 4.53 -2.34
N ALA A 451 4.40 5.01 -2.34
CA ALA A 451 4.78 6.28 -1.72
C ALA A 451 3.90 7.43 -2.23
N SER A 452 3.71 7.51 -3.54
CA SER A 452 2.89 8.55 -4.15
C SER A 452 1.40 8.42 -3.84
N MET A 453 0.85 7.20 -3.83
CA MET A 453 -0.53 6.96 -3.41
C MET A 453 -0.74 7.35 -1.94
N ARG A 454 0.20 7.00 -1.06
CA ARG A 454 0.15 7.36 0.37
C ARG A 454 0.27 8.86 0.60
N ALA A 455 1.09 9.55 -0.19
CA ALA A 455 1.14 11.00 -0.18
C ALA A 455 -0.20 11.62 -0.62
N THR A 456 -0.79 11.11 -1.70
CA THR A 456 -2.10 11.58 -2.20
C THR A 456 -3.23 11.34 -1.20
N GLU A 457 -3.23 10.20 -0.53
CA GLU A 457 -4.14 9.88 0.56
C GLU A 457 -4.07 10.88 1.71
N GLN A 458 -2.87 11.36 2.07
CA GLN A 458 -2.69 12.44 3.04
C GLN A 458 -2.92 13.83 2.44
N GLY A 459 -3.03 13.90 1.11
CA GLY A 459 -2.87 15.08 0.26
C GLY A 459 -1.62 15.89 0.63
N ALA A 460 -0.52 15.17 0.75
CA ALA A 460 0.83 15.68 0.82
C ALA A 460 1.54 15.45 -0.52
N SER A 461 2.75 15.98 -0.62
CA SER A 461 3.74 15.54 -1.59
C SER A 461 4.77 14.64 -0.92
N ILE A 462 5.48 13.82 -1.68
CA ILE A 462 6.55 12.96 -1.15
C ILE A 462 7.80 13.10 -2.01
N LEU A 463 8.95 13.35 -1.36
CA LEU A 463 10.27 13.28 -1.97
C LEU A 463 10.84 11.90 -1.68
N TRP A 464 10.87 11.06 -2.71
CA TRP A 464 11.34 9.68 -2.61
C TRP A 464 12.74 9.57 -3.21
N CYS A 465 13.73 9.24 -2.36
CA CYS A 465 15.13 9.11 -2.74
C CYS A 465 15.61 7.68 -2.51
N ASP A 466 15.64 6.90 -3.58
CA ASP A 466 16.03 5.50 -3.56
C ASP A 466 17.49 5.31 -3.95
N GLY A 467 18.32 4.94 -2.98
CA GLY A 467 19.74 4.65 -3.17
C GLY A 467 20.05 3.21 -3.56
N GLY A 468 19.01 2.42 -3.81
CA GLY A 468 19.07 1.02 -4.21
C GLY A 468 19.71 0.76 -5.57
N GLU A 469 20.10 -0.49 -5.81
CA GLU A 469 20.55 -0.90 -7.15
C GLU A 469 19.36 -0.84 -8.12
N GLY A 470 19.45 0.05 -9.11
CA GLY A 470 18.31 0.28 -9.99
C GLY A 470 17.21 1.16 -9.37
N GLY A 471 17.50 1.81 -8.24
CA GLY A 471 16.53 2.56 -7.45
C GLY A 471 15.77 3.62 -8.24
N VAL A 472 14.53 3.90 -7.84
CA VAL A 472 13.69 4.91 -8.48
C VAL A 472 13.59 6.09 -7.55
N SER A 473 13.99 7.27 -8.00
CA SER A 473 13.86 8.51 -7.24
C SER A 473 12.93 9.49 -7.96
N GLY A 474 12.17 10.26 -7.20
CA GLY A 474 11.23 11.21 -7.79
C GLY A 474 10.37 11.91 -6.77
N ILE A 475 9.35 12.60 -7.30
CA ILE A 475 8.35 13.29 -6.50
C ILE A 475 7.00 12.65 -6.77
N GLY A 476 6.29 12.32 -5.70
CA GLY A 476 4.93 11.77 -5.73
C GLY A 476 3.93 12.65 -4.98
N GLY A 477 2.66 12.26 -5.00
CA GLY A 477 1.58 12.98 -4.33
C GLY A 477 1.14 14.22 -5.10
N LEU A 478 0.64 15.23 -4.37
CA LEU A 478 0.02 16.43 -4.95
C LEU A 478 0.94 17.18 -5.94
N ALA A 479 2.22 17.36 -5.60
CA ALA A 479 3.17 18.09 -6.44
C ALA A 479 3.53 17.39 -7.76
N ALA A 480 3.12 16.13 -7.94
CA ALA A 480 3.49 15.32 -9.09
C ALA A 480 2.30 14.69 -9.82
N GLN A 481 1.08 15.08 -9.45
CA GLN A 481 -0.11 14.69 -10.20
C GLN A 481 0.08 15.12 -11.67
N GLY A 482 -0.20 14.25 -12.63
CA GLY A 482 -0.22 14.62 -14.05
C GLY A 482 1.08 14.45 -14.82
N LEU A 483 2.18 14.12 -14.15
CA LEU A 483 3.45 13.76 -14.80
C LEU A 483 3.50 12.30 -15.30
N GLY A 484 2.34 11.66 -15.49
CA GLY A 484 2.22 10.22 -15.77
C GLY A 484 2.23 9.35 -14.50
N LEU A 485 2.14 8.02 -14.70
CA LEU A 485 2.10 6.92 -13.70
C LEU A 485 2.19 7.35 -12.22
N VAL A 486 1.13 8.01 -11.73
CA VAL A 486 0.96 8.42 -10.33
C VAL A 486 2.18 9.17 -9.75
N GLY A 487 2.99 9.90 -10.53
CA GLY A 487 4.13 10.66 -10.03
C GLY A 487 5.21 10.94 -11.07
N GLY A 488 6.01 11.97 -10.83
CA GLY A 488 7.14 12.35 -11.68
C GLY A 488 8.37 11.59 -11.27
N VAL A 489 8.70 10.52 -12.02
CA VAL A 489 9.97 9.82 -11.85
C VAL A 489 11.08 10.78 -12.30
N GLY A 490 11.82 11.34 -11.33
CA GLY A 490 12.96 12.21 -11.59
C GLY A 490 14.18 11.43 -12.09
N GLN A 491 14.31 10.16 -11.65
CA GLN A 491 15.44 9.30 -11.99
C GLN A 491 15.14 7.82 -11.77
N VAL A 492 15.73 6.96 -12.61
CA VAL A 492 15.80 5.51 -12.41
C VAL A 492 17.25 5.07 -12.51
N GLY A 493 17.69 4.18 -11.61
CA GLY A 493 19.05 3.65 -11.57
C GLY A 493 19.96 4.34 -10.58
N THR A 494 21.23 3.93 -10.58
CA THR A 494 22.34 4.54 -9.80
C THR A 494 22.73 5.93 -10.30
N GLY A 495 21.79 6.65 -10.90
CA GLY A 495 22.06 7.92 -11.53
C GLY A 495 22.50 8.97 -10.51
N ARG A 496 23.23 9.97 -10.99
CA ARG A 496 23.76 11.09 -10.19
C ARG A 496 22.63 11.84 -9.49
N SER A 497 22.94 12.56 -8.41
CA SER A 497 21.99 13.49 -7.77
C SER A 497 21.19 14.33 -8.76
N TRP A 498 19.92 14.52 -8.47
CA TRP A 498 19.01 15.33 -9.28
C TRP A 498 18.37 16.41 -8.42
N LEU A 499 17.84 17.42 -9.11
CA LEU A 499 17.21 18.61 -8.54
C LEU A 499 15.92 18.84 -9.31
N GLN A 500 14.83 19.11 -8.60
CA GLN A 500 13.57 19.51 -9.21
C GLN A 500 12.86 20.55 -8.36
N THR A 501 12.20 21.46 -9.04
CA THR A 501 11.38 22.49 -8.43
C THR A 501 9.91 22.07 -8.46
N ILE A 502 9.24 22.19 -7.31
CA ILE A 502 7.81 21.91 -7.17
C ILE A 502 7.06 23.10 -6.59
N GLY A 503 5.77 23.19 -6.91
CA GLY A 503 4.85 24.11 -6.24
C GLY A 503 4.22 23.42 -5.03
N ILE A 504 4.29 24.04 -3.86
CA ILE A 504 3.52 23.66 -2.68
C ILE A 504 2.38 24.67 -2.50
N PRO A 505 1.12 24.27 -2.34
CA PRO A 505 0.01 25.21 -2.14
C PRO A 505 0.26 26.22 -1.01
N PHE A 506 -0.19 27.45 -1.20
CA PHE A 506 -0.05 28.57 -0.26
C PHE A 506 -1.30 29.48 -0.29
N PRO A 507 -1.73 30.08 0.84
CA PRO A 507 -1.21 29.94 2.21
C PRO A 507 -1.34 28.52 2.74
N TYR A 508 -0.36 28.03 3.50
CA TYR A 508 -0.47 26.71 4.14
C TYR A 508 -1.06 26.89 5.54
N ASP A 509 -2.32 27.29 5.61
CA ASP A 509 -3.02 27.43 6.89
C ASP A 509 -3.50 26.06 7.39
N ALA A 510 -3.35 25.78 8.68
CA ALA A 510 -3.84 24.55 9.27
C ALA A 510 -5.37 24.44 9.17
N GLU A 511 -6.08 25.57 9.12
CA GLU A 511 -7.52 25.63 8.96
C GLU A 511 -7.98 25.29 7.53
N ASP A 512 -7.28 25.81 6.51
CA ASP A 512 -7.59 25.56 5.10
C ASP A 512 -7.10 24.18 4.63
N PHE A 513 -5.98 23.69 5.17
CA PHE A 513 -5.39 22.40 4.82
C PHE A 513 -5.86 21.28 5.74
N ALA A 514 -7.19 21.18 5.83
CA ALA A 514 -7.89 20.06 6.44
C ALA A 514 -7.29 18.72 5.99
N PRO A 515 -7.02 17.78 6.92
CA PRO A 515 -6.67 16.42 6.52
C PRO A 515 -7.76 15.88 5.60
N THR A 516 -7.35 15.18 4.55
CA THR A 516 -8.28 14.54 3.62
C THR A 516 -9.24 13.60 4.37
N TRP A 517 -10.34 13.21 3.74
CA TRP A 517 -11.28 12.30 4.39
C TRP A 517 -10.59 10.98 4.78
N TYR A 518 -9.75 10.43 3.89
CA TYR A 518 -8.98 9.23 4.21
C TYR A 518 -7.95 9.48 5.32
N ALA A 519 -7.27 10.62 5.36
CA ALA A 519 -6.32 10.92 6.43
C ALA A 519 -7.00 10.97 7.82
N ARG A 520 -8.28 11.37 7.88
CA ARG A 520 -9.06 11.44 9.13
C ARG A 520 -9.55 10.06 9.58
N TRP A 521 -10.10 9.28 8.65
CA TRP A 521 -10.86 8.08 8.97
C TRP A 521 -10.15 6.77 8.61
N GLY A 522 -9.08 6.84 7.82
CA GLY A 522 -8.38 5.70 7.27
C GLY A 522 -9.29 4.76 6.49
N ASP A 523 -8.93 3.48 6.52
CA ASP A 523 -9.64 2.40 5.83
C ASP A 523 -11.09 2.20 6.33
N LEU A 524 -11.40 2.62 7.56
CA LEU A 524 -12.71 2.49 8.18
C LEU A 524 -13.80 3.22 7.39
N SER A 525 -13.46 4.37 6.79
CA SER A 525 -14.40 5.16 5.98
C SER A 525 -15.02 4.37 4.83
N THR A 526 -14.16 3.70 4.05
CA THR A 526 -14.57 2.88 2.91
C THR A 526 -15.40 1.69 3.35
N ILE A 527 -15.00 1.03 4.44
CA ILE A 527 -15.71 -0.15 4.96
C ILE A 527 -17.11 0.24 5.48
N ILE A 528 -17.21 1.33 6.25
CA ILE A 528 -18.50 1.83 6.76
C ILE A 528 -19.41 2.24 5.61
N LEU A 529 -18.90 2.97 4.63
CA LEU A 529 -19.70 3.39 3.48
C LEU A 529 -20.18 2.17 2.66
N ALA A 530 -19.30 1.20 2.43
CA ALA A 530 -19.65 -0.05 1.75
C ALA A 530 -20.71 -0.85 2.50
N LEU A 531 -20.64 -0.91 3.84
CA LEU A 531 -21.67 -1.52 4.68
C LEU A 531 -22.98 -0.73 4.64
N ALA A 532 -22.93 0.61 4.62
CA ALA A 532 -24.11 1.45 4.48
C ALA A 532 -24.84 1.21 3.15
N PHE A 533 -24.10 1.08 2.04
CA PHE A 533 -24.67 0.74 0.73
C PHE A 533 -25.25 -0.67 0.66
N LEU A 534 -24.69 -1.63 1.43
CA LEU A 534 -25.27 -2.96 1.55
C LEU A 534 -26.67 -2.93 2.20
N GLY A 535 -26.94 -1.90 3.02
CA GLY A 535 -28.14 -1.72 3.82
C GLY A 535 -28.14 -2.55 5.12
N ILE A 536 -28.80 -2.06 6.17
CA ILE A 536 -28.92 -2.79 7.46
C ILE A 536 -29.80 -4.04 7.30
N GLY A 537 -30.82 -4.01 6.43
CA GLY A 537 -31.77 -5.12 6.22
C GLY A 537 -31.14 -6.40 5.61
N PRO A 538 -30.36 -6.32 4.53
CA PRO A 538 -29.71 -7.47 3.89
C PRO A 538 -28.48 -7.99 4.64
N ALA A 539 -27.84 -7.15 5.46
CA ALA A 539 -26.69 -7.54 6.29
C ALA A 539 -27.09 -8.45 7.46
N ALA A 540 -28.28 -8.29 8.03
CA ALA A 540 -28.75 -9.05 9.19
C ALA A 540 -28.66 -10.59 9.01
N PRO A 541 -29.14 -11.21 7.91
CA PRO A 541 -28.98 -12.65 7.71
C PRO A 541 -27.52 -13.08 7.47
N ALA A 542 -26.72 -12.25 6.80
CA ALA A 542 -25.29 -12.54 6.56
C ALA A 542 -24.46 -12.45 7.86
N ILE A 543 -24.70 -11.44 8.68
CA ILE A 543 -24.10 -11.26 10.00
C ILE A 543 -24.52 -12.40 10.93
N GLY A 544 -25.79 -12.83 10.88
CA GLY A 544 -26.27 -14.00 11.62
C GLY A 544 -25.56 -15.31 11.23
N LEU A 545 -25.22 -15.49 9.94
CA LEU A 545 -24.48 -16.66 9.45
C LEU A 545 -23.00 -16.64 9.88
N VAL A 546 -22.34 -15.49 9.90
CA VAL A 546 -20.95 -15.35 10.38
C VAL A 546 -20.87 -15.39 11.91
N GLY A 547 -21.89 -14.88 12.61
CA GLY A 547 -21.97 -14.92 14.07
C GLY A 547 -22.09 -16.33 14.64
N ARG A 548 -22.72 -17.27 13.91
CA ARG A 548 -22.88 -18.67 14.35
C ARG A 548 -21.55 -19.41 14.58
N PRO A 549 -20.60 -19.47 13.64
CA PRO A 549 -19.31 -20.13 13.87
C PRO A 549 -18.46 -19.40 14.92
N VAL A 550 -18.48 -18.06 14.98
CA VAL A 550 -17.76 -17.30 16.01
C VAL A 550 -18.34 -17.60 17.40
N SER A 551 -19.68 -17.63 17.54
CA SER A 551 -20.34 -17.99 18.79
C SER A 551 -20.07 -19.44 19.19
N TRP A 552 -19.96 -20.35 18.22
CA TRP A 552 -19.61 -21.75 18.45
C TRP A 552 -18.15 -21.92 18.91
N ILE A 553 -17.19 -21.25 18.26
CA ILE A 553 -15.77 -21.24 18.67
C ILE A 553 -15.63 -20.63 20.07
N TYR A 554 -16.26 -19.48 20.32
CA TYR A 554 -16.24 -18.82 21.63
C TYR A 554 -16.88 -19.68 22.72
N GLY A 555 -17.98 -20.36 22.40
CA GLY A 555 -18.64 -21.32 23.28
C GLY A 555 -17.76 -22.53 23.62
N ARG A 556 -17.01 -23.05 22.63
CA ARG A 556 -16.05 -24.14 22.83
C ARG A 556 -14.88 -23.71 23.71
N TYR A 557 -14.28 -22.56 23.42
CA TYR A 557 -13.17 -22.02 24.21
C TYR A 557 -13.58 -21.76 25.66
N ARG A 558 -14.80 -21.26 25.88
CA ARG A 558 -15.36 -21.06 27.22
C ARG A 558 -15.58 -22.38 27.98
N ARG A 559 -16.04 -23.45 27.30
CA ARG A 559 -16.21 -24.78 27.93
C ARG A 559 -14.88 -25.39 28.33
N GLU A 560 -13.86 -25.33 27.48
CA GLU A 560 -12.51 -25.81 27.78
C GLU A 560 -11.95 -25.09 29.02
N ARG A 561 -12.07 -23.76 29.09
CA ARG A 561 -11.65 -22.98 30.28
C ARG A 561 -12.42 -23.33 31.56
N THR A 562 -13.68 -23.73 31.42
CA THR A 562 -14.52 -24.11 32.58
C THR A 562 -14.15 -25.51 33.08
N GLN A 563 -13.80 -26.44 32.18
CA GLN A 563 -13.25 -27.76 32.56
C GLN A 563 -11.87 -27.62 33.24
N GLU A 564 -11.01 -26.76 32.71
CA GLU A 564 -9.66 -26.54 33.25
C GLU A 564 -9.70 -25.92 34.67
N ASN A 565 -10.64 -24.98 34.91
CA ASN A 565 -10.87 -24.43 36.25
C ASN A 565 -11.63 -25.39 37.18
N GLY A 566 -12.47 -26.28 36.64
CA GLY A 566 -13.17 -27.30 37.42
C GLY A 566 -12.24 -28.38 37.96
N GLN A 567 -11.25 -28.81 37.17
CA GLN A 567 -10.27 -29.82 37.60
C GLN A 567 -9.21 -29.29 38.58
N ARG A 568 -9.01 -27.97 38.68
CA ARG A 568 -8.02 -27.39 39.59
C ARG A 568 -8.45 -27.31 41.05
N ASN A 569 -9.74 -27.52 41.35
CA ASN A 569 -10.28 -27.38 42.71
C ASN A 569 -10.49 -28.70 43.46
N GLU A 570 -10.16 -29.86 42.89
CA GLU A 570 -10.41 -31.16 43.54
C GLU A 570 -9.15 -31.93 44.01
N SER A 571 -7.93 -31.40 43.84
CA SER A 571 -6.73 -32.17 44.23
C SER A 571 -5.53 -31.33 44.66
N THR A 572 -5.72 -30.48 45.67
CA THR A 572 -4.59 -30.06 46.52
C THR A 572 -4.93 -30.34 47.98
N PRO A 573 -4.53 -31.50 48.54
CA PRO A 573 -4.57 -31.67 49.99
C PRO A 573 -3.60 -30.66 50.62
N LEU A 574 -4.14 -29.84 51.51
CA LEU A 574 -3.38 -28.99 52.43
C LEU A 574 -2.45 -29.87 53.27
N LEU A 575 -1.16 -29.89 52.91
CA LEU A 575 -0.09 -30.32 53.81
C LEU A 575 0.04 -29.25 54.89
N ILE A 576 -0.54 -29.53 56.06
CA ILE A 576 -0.27 -28.86 57.32
C ILE A 576 0.90 -29.63 57.93
N ASP A 577 2.10 -29.06 57.90
CA ASP A 577 3.23 -29.54 58.71
C ASP A 577 3.42 -28.64 59.93
N ALA A 578 3.69 -29.32 61.04
CA ALA A 578 4.05 -28.83 62.36
C ALA A 578 5.57 -28.58 62.49
#